data_AF-A0A650CSW1-F1
#
_entry.id   AF-A0A650CSW1-F1
#
_cell.length_a   1.000
_cell.length_b   1.000
_cell.length_c   1.000
_cell.angle_alpha   90.00
_cell.angle_beta   90.00
_cell.angle_gamma   90.00
#
_symmetry.space_group_name_H-M   'P 1'
#
loop_
_entity.id
_entity.type
_entity.pdbx_description
1 polymer ?
#
loop_
_entity_poly.entity_id
_entity_poly.type
_entity_poly.pdbx_seq_one_letter_code
_entity_poly.pdbx_strand_id
1 'polypeptide(L)'
;MSSNKSVKMTEDEINKALAKAEKEAEKRDHKKIWIDKMLKSAKTYYKLCPYYDKKTSNCFLMLSSNDSNKKCNREGRYDNCPVFLAFLDNKYQEYTSKKKILPLDFLDLAQSV
;
A
#
# COMPACT_ATOMS: atom_id res chain seq x y z
N MET A 1 2.55 -21.72 -44.93
CA MET A 1 3.19 -22.26 -43.72
C MET A 1 2.59 -21.54 -42.51
N SER A 2 1.63 -22.15 -41.82
CA SER A 2 1.08 -21.59 -40.57
C SER A 2 0.95 -22.71 -39.56
N SER A 3 2.01 -22.91 -38.78
CA SER A 3 2.01 -23.84 -37.65
C SER A 3 1.24 -23.22 -36.48
N ASN A 4 -0.06 -23.53 -36.39
CA ASN A 4 -0.83 -23.32 -35.17
C ASN A 4 -0.33 -24.30 -34.09
N LYS A 5 0.70 -23.89 -33.34
CA LYS A 5 1.24 -24.67 -32.22
C LYS A 5 0.30 -24.53 -31.03
N SER A 6 -0.67 -25.44 -30.92
CA SER A 6 -1.51 -25.60 -29.74
C SER A 6 -0.60 -25.89 -28.54
N VAL A 7 -0.41 -24.90 -27.67
CA VAL A 7 0.29 -25.08 -26.38
C VAL A 7 -0.64 -25.90 -25.48
N LYS A 8 -0.49 -27.22 -25.50
CA LYS A 8 -1.10 -28.11 -24.52
C LYS A 8 -0.33 -27.92 -23.21
N MET A 9 -0.69 -26.91 -22.42
CA MET A 9 -0.27 -26.84 -21.03
C MET A 9 -0.80 -28.08 -20.32
N THR A 10 0.04 -28.74 -19.54
CA THR A 10 -0.39 -29.90 -18.76
C THR A 10 -1.34 -29.46 -17.66
N GLU A 11 -2.23 -30.35 -17.24
CA GLU A 11 -3.23 -30.07 -16.20
C GLU A 11 -2.57 -29.59 -14.88
N ASP A 12 -1.37 -30.09 -14.58
CA ASP A 12 -0.52 -29.62 -13.47
C ASP A 12 -0.05 -28.17 -13.62
N GLU A 13 0.31 -27.72 -14.82
CA GLU A 13 0.71 -26.33 -15.06
C GLU A 13 -0.47 -25.36 -14.92
N ILE A 14 -1.66 -25.79 -15.35
CA ILE A 14 -2.91 -25.02 -15.20
C ILE A 14 -3.27 -24.91 -13.72
N ASN A 15 -3.25 -26.02 -12.98
CA ASN A 15 -3.53 -26.04 -11.54
C ASN A 15 -2.54 -25.18 -10.75
N LYS A 16 -1.26 -25.23 -11.09
CA LYS A 16 -0.22 -24.40 -10.45
C LYS A 16 -0.41 -22.91 -10.75
N ALA A 17 -0.80 -22.56 -11.98
CA ALA A 17 -1.10 -21.18 -12.36
C ALA A 17 -2.34 -20.65 -11.62
N LEU A 18 -3.40 -21.46 -11.50
CA LEU A 18 -4.62 -21.10 -10.78
C LEU A 18 -4.35 -20.87 -9.29
N ALA A 19 -3.66 -21.81 -8.62
CA ALA A 19 -3.31 -21.68 -7.21
C ALA A 19 -2.40 -20.47 -6.93
N LYS A 20 -1.55 -20.08 -7.90
CA LYS A 20 -0.74 -18.86 -7.80
C LYS A 20 -1.62 -17.61 -7.92
N ALA A 21 -2.56 -17.59 -8.85
CA ALA A 21 -3.48 -16.47 -9.04
C ALA A 21 -4.38 -16.26 -7.81
N GLU A 22 -4.91 -17.34 -7.22
CA GLU A 22 -5.72 -17.29 -5.99
C GLU A 22 -4.92 -16.74 -4.81
N LYS A 23 -3.70 -17.22 -4.59
CA LYS A 23 -2.81 -16.69 -3.54
C LYS A 23 -2.45 -15.23 -3.75
N GLU A 24 -2.30 -14.79 -5.00
CA GLU A 24 -2.04 -13.39 -5.31
C GLU A 24 -3.28 -12.51 -5.09
N ALA A 25 -4.48 -13.01 -5.40
CA ALA A 25 -5.74 -12.33 -5.11
C ALA A 25 -5.96 -12.16 -3.60
N GLU A 26 -5.81 -13.23 -2.82
CA GLU A 26 -5.98 -13.21 -1.37
C GLU A 26 -5.01 -12.23 -0.67
N LYS A 27 -3.76 -12.17 -1.13
CA LYS A 27 -2.77 -11.18 -0.67
C LYS A 27 -3.18 -9.75 -0.99
N ARG A 28 -3.75 -9.50 -2.16
CA ARG A 28 -4.24 -8.17 -2.54
C ARG A 28 -5.39 -7.75 -1.64
N ASP A 29 -6.27 -8.67 -1.25
CA ASP A 29 -7.37 -8.38 -0.34
C ASP A 29 -6.90 -8.13 1.09
N HIS A 30 -6.01 -8.97 1.64
CA HIS A 30 -5.43 -8.74 2.97
C HIS A 30 -4.72 -7.39 3.08
N LYS A 31 -3.99 -7.01 2.02
CA LYS A 31 -3.33 -5.71 1.94
C LYS A 31 -4.33 -4.56 1.93
N LYS A 32 -5.37 -4.64 1.08
CA LYS A 32 -6.41 -3.60 1.02
C LYS A 32 -7.13 -3.45 2.36
N ILE A 33 -7.47 -4.55 3.01
CA ILE A 33 -8.12 -4.57 4.33
C ILE A 33 -7.22 -3.88 5.37
N TRP A 34 -5.93 -4.21 5.38
CA TRP A 34 -4.97 -3.60 6.30
C TRP A 34 -4.80 -2.10 6.04
N ILE A 35 -4.66 -1.68 4.77
CA ILE A 35 -4.56 -0.25 4.39
C ILE A 35 -5.80 0.53 4.83
N ASP A 36 -7.01 0.00 4.59
CA ASP A 36 -8.26 0.64 5.00
C ASP A 36 -8.34 0.76 6.53
N LYS A 37 -7.91 -0.27 7.27
CA LYS A 37 -7.80 -0.23 8.73
C LYS A 37 -6.84 0.86 9.21
N MET A 38 -5.68 1.00 8.57
CA MET A 38 -4.72 2.07 8.88
C MET A 38 -5.29 3.45 8.59
N LEU A 39 -5.98 3.61 7.45
CA LEU A 39 -6.61 4.88 7.09
C LEU A 39 -7.70 5.29 8.10
N LYS A 40 -8.56 4.34 8.49
CA LYS A 40 -9.61 4.56 9.49
C LYS A 40 -9.01 4.94 10.84
N SER A 41 -8.03 4.18 11.33
CA SER A 41 -7.38 4.48 12.61
C SER A 41 -6.62 5.81 12.59
N ALA A 42 -5.94 6.16 11.49
CA ALA A 42 -5.29 7.47 11.35
C ALA A 42 -6.28 8.62 11.54
N LYS A 43 -7.46 8.53 10.93
CA LYS A 43 -8.53 9.53 11.09
C LYS A 43 -9.10 9.60 12.51
N THR A 44 -9.13 8.48 13.22
CA THR A 44 -9.54 8.44 14.63
C THR A 44 -8.57 9.21 15.52
N TYR A 45 -7.26 9.03 15.30
CA TYR A 45 -6.24 9.65 16.15
C TYR A 45 -5.92 11.10 15.78
N TYR A 46 -6.05 11.46 14.51
CA TYR A 46 -5.58 12.74 14.00
C TYR A 46 -6.64 13.42 13.12
N LYS A 47 -6.95 14.68 13.46
CA LYS A 47 -7.87 15.51 12.66
C LYS A 47 -7.32 15.87 11.27
N LEU A 48 -5.99 15.92 11.14
CA LEU A 48 -5.26 16.22 9.90
C LEU A 48 -4.01 15.34 9.84
N CYS A 49 -3.57 15.02 8.62
CA CYS A 49 -2.39 14.23 8.32
C CYS A 49 -1.20 14.67 9.17
N PRO A 50 -0.59 13.77 9.98
CA PRO A 50 0.58 14.12 10.80
C PRO A 50 1.79 14.48 9.93
N TYR A 51 1.76 14.11 8.66
CA TYR A 51 2.80 14.44 7.68
C TYR A 51 2.50 15.70 6.86
N TYR A 52 1.48 16.48 7.23
CA TYR A 52 1.19 17.77 6.60
C TYR A 52 1.70 18.93 7.45
N ASP A 53 2.56 19.76 6.86
CA ASP A 53 2.95 21.02 7.48
C ASP A 53 1.94 22.12 7.13
N LYS A 54 1.21 22.61 8.13
CA LYS A 54 0.28 23.73 7.95
C LYS A 54 0.96 25.04 7.61
N LYS A 55 2.21 25.25 8.05
CA LYS A 55 2.91 26.53 7.86
C LYS A 55 3.37 26.71 6.42
N THR A 56 3.90 25.63 5.83
CA THR A 56 4.47 25.65 4.47
C THR A 56 3.57 24.98 3.43
N SER A 57 2.46 24.37 3.87
CA SER A 57 1.58 23.51 3.06
C SER A 57 2.28 22.33 2.41
N ASN A 58 3.39 21.86 2.98
CA ASN A 58 4.20 20.78 2.44
C ASN A 58 3.77 19.39 2.96
N CYS A 59 4.07 18.35 2.20
CA CYS A 59 3.91 16.96 2.61
C CYS A 59 5.25 16.34 2.96
N PHE A 60 5.46 15.97 4.22
CA PHE A 60 6.70 15.35 4.70
C PHE A 60 6.96 13.98 4.07
N LEU A 61 5.91 13.25 3.65
CA LEU A 61 6.07 11.99 2.92
C LEU A 61 6.65 12.19 1.50
N MET A 62 6.43 13.37 0.90
CA MET A 62 6.96 13.71 -0.42
C MET A 62 8.41 14.22 -0.36
N LEU A 63 8.93 14.58 0.81
CA LEU A 63 10.32 15.02 0.95
C LEU A 63 11.33 13.89 0.70
N SER A 64 10.93 12.64 0.91
CA SER A 64 11.75 11.46 0.67
C SER A 64 11.68 10.99 -0.80
N SER A 65 10.66 11.43 -1.54
CA SER A 65 10.59 11.20 -2.99
C SER A 65 11.37 12.30 -3.69
N ASN A 66 12.08 11.96 -4.77
CA ASN A 66 12.84 12.93 -5.59
C ASN A 66 11.93 13.93 -6.37
N ASP A 67 10.74 14.21 -5.85
CA ASP A 67 9.79 15.14 -6.43
C ASP A 67 10.17 16.58 -6.06
N SER A 68 10.24 17.43 -7.08
CA SER A 68 10.55 18.85 -6.93
C SER A 68 9.37 19.62 -6.34
N ASN A 69 8.15 19.07 -6.42
CA ASN A 69 6.94 19.70 -5.91
C ASN A 69 6.48 19.07 -4.58
N LYS A 70 6.89 19.71 -3.48
CA LYS A 70 6.68 19.23 -2.11
C LYS A 70 5.32 19.59 -1.51
N LYS A 71 4.45 20.26 -2.28
CA LYS A 71 3.16 20.77 -1.81
C LYS A 71 2.14 19.65 -1.62
N CYS A 72 1.38 19.71 -0.53
CA CYS A 72 0.32 18.76 -0.26
C CYS A 72 -0.95 19.12 -1.04
N ASN A 73 -1.29 18.33 -2.06
CA ASN A 73 -2.49 18.52 -2.89
C ASN A 73 -3.83 18.30 -2.14
N ARG A 74 -3.78 17.90 -0.87
CA ARG A 74 -4.95 17.55 -0.05
C ARG A 74 -5.08 18.38 1.22
N GLU A 75 -4.20 19.37 1.43
CA GLU A 75 -4.24 20.25 2.61
C GLU A 75 -4.29 19.48 3.94
N GLY A 76 -3.61 18.33 3.99
CA GLY A 76 -3.60 17.45 5.16
C GLY A 76 -4.80 16.51 5.32
N ARG A 77 -5.72 16.43 4.35
CA ARG A 77 -6.78 15.41 4.35
C ARG A 77 -6.24 14.03 3.94
N TYR A 78 -6.77 12.99 4.57
CA TYR A 78 -6.42 11.59 4.27
C TYR A 78 -7.20 10.99 3.10
N ASP A 79 -8.43 11.47 2.90
CA ASP A 79 -9.37 10.89 1.92
C ASP A 79 -8.78 10.88 0.52
N ASN A 80 -8.62 9.66 -0.02
CA ASN A 80 -8.06 9.42 -1.35
C ASN A 80 -6.74 10.19 -1.59
N CYS A 81 -5.88 10.27 -0.56
CA CYS A 81 -4.55 10.84 -0.67
C CYS A 81 -3.58 9.78 -1.25
N PRO A 82 -3.14 9.91 -2.52
CA PRO A 82 -2.32 8.88 -3.17
C PRO A 82 -0.96 8.72 -2.48
N VAL A 83 -0.40 9.80 -1.93
CA VAL A 83 0.87 9.80 -1.21
C VAL A 83 0.77 8.97 0.07
N PHE A 84 -0.30 9.17 0.83
CA PHE A 84 -0.50 8.45 2.07
C PHE A 84 -0.80 6.97 1.83
N LEU A 85 -1.61 6.66 0.80
CA LEU A 85 -1.85 5.28 0.40
C LEU A 85 -0.57 4.58 -0.06
N ALA A 86 0.27 5.25 -0.86
CA ALA A 86 1.57 4.71 -1.28
C ALA A 86 2.51 4.50 -0.08
N PHE A 87 2.50 5.38 0.91
CA PHE A 87 3.25 5.19 2.15
C PHE A 87 2.80 3.93 2.91
N LEU A 88 1.49 3.73 3.10
CA LEU A 88 0.94 2.54 3.74
C LEU A 88 1.26 1.27 2.93
N ASP A 89 1.19 1.36 1.60
CA ASP A 89 1.55 0.28 0.68
C ASP A 89 3.00 -0.18 0.89
N ASN A 90 3.93 0.78 0.88
CA ASN A 90 5.36 0.53 1.10
C ASN A 90 5.61 -0.05 2.48
N LYS A 91 4.94 0.45 3.52
CA LYS A 91 5.06 -0.09 4.88
C LYS A 91 4.56 -1.53 4.95
N TYR A 92 3.39 -1.83 4.40
CA TYR A 92 2.87 -3.20 4.32
C TYR A 92 3.88 -4.15 3.65
N GLN A 93 4.45 -3.74 2.51
CA GLN A 93 5.50 -4.50 1.84
C GLN A 93 6.72 -4.70 2.73
N GLU A 94 7.17 -3.66 3.44
CA GLU A 94 8.31 -3.72 4.36
C GLU A 94 8.10 -4.74 5.50
N TYR A 95 6.94 -4.75 6.17
CA TYR A 95 6.64 -5.73 7.22
C TYR A 95 6.55 -7.14 6.67
N THR A 96 5.80 -7.33 5.57
CA THR A 96 5.59 -8.65 4.98
C THR A 96 6.89 -9.24 4.41
N SER A 97 7.74 -8.44 3.77
CA SER A 97 9.04 -8.88 3.27
C SER A 97 9.98 -9.27 4.41
N LYS A 98 9.93 -8.55 5.53
CA LYS A 98 10.73 -8.82 6.73
C LYS A 98 10.10 -9.88 7.65
N LYS A 99 8.96 -10.48 7.25
CA LYS A 99 8.15 -11.41 8.07
C LYS A 99 7.84 -10.86 9.48
N LYS A 100 7.73 -9.54 9.61
CA LYS A 100 7.34 -8.87 10.85
C LYS A 100 5.82 -8.89 11.00
N ILE A 101 5.37 -8.83 12.25
CA ILE A 101 3.94 -8.67 12.57
C ILE A 101 3.48 -7.31 12.04
N LEU A 102 2.35 -7.30 11.34
CA LEU A 102 1.74 -6.07 10.85
C LEU A 102 1.20 -5.25 12.02
N PRO A 103 1.44 -3.93 12.04
CA PRO A 103 0.86 -3.06 13.05
C PRO A 103 -0.66 -3.18 13.13
N LEU A 104 -1.20 -3.06 14.34
CA LEU A 104 -2.64 -3.23 14.58
C LEU A 104 -3.44 -2.00 14.16
N ASP A 105 -2.86 -0.81 14.31
CA ASP A 105 -3.44 0.46 13.92
C ASP A 105 -2.35 1.46 13.47
N PHE A 106 -2.78 2.66 13.10
CA PHE A 106 -1.87 3.70 12.63
C PHE A 106 -0.94 4.26 13.72
N LEU A 107 -1.34 4.20 15.00
CA LEU A 107 -0.50 4.70 16.10
C LEU A 107 0.69 3.76 16.33
N ASP A 108 0.44 2.45 16.32
CA ASP A 108 1.46 1.40 16.35
C ASP A 108 2.40 1.47 15.12
N LEU A 109 1.83 1.74 13.94
CA LEU A 109 2.62 2.00 12.74
C LEU A 109 3.53 3.22 12.89
N ALA A 110 3.05 4.31 13.52
CA ALA A 110 3.83 5.53 13.71
C ALA A 110 4.93 5.40 14.77
N GLN A 111 4.75 4.54 15.77
CA GLN A 111 5.74 4.27 16.83
C GLN A 111 6.84 3.28 16.42
N SER A 112 6.60 2.50 15.36
CA SER A 112 7.53 1.49 14.86
C SER A 112 8.46 2.00 13.75
N VAL A 113 8.46 3.32 13.52
CA VAL A 113 9.38 4.03 12.61
C VAL A 113 10.68 4.39 13.31
#